data_AF-B9TKT7-F1
#
_entry.id   AF-B9TKT7-F1
#
_cell.length_a   1.000
_cell.length_b   1.000
_cell.length_c   1.000
_cell.angle_alpha   90.00
_cell.angle_beta   90.00
_cell.angle_gamma   90.00
#
_symmetry.space_group_name_H-M   'P 1'
#
loop_
_entity.id
_entity.type
_entity.pdbx_description
1 polymer ?
#
loop_
_entity_poly.entity_id
_entity_poly.type
_entity_poly.pdbx_seq_one_letter_code
_entity_poly.pdbx_strand_id
1 'polypeptide(L)' 'MALNTRDEFDLTGKICLVTGGGRGMGREMVRALARHGADVIIVSRKLENCEEAAEEIRQQYGRKAWAYGCH' A
#
# COMPACT_ATOMS: atom_id res chain seq x y z
N MET A 1 -18.42 22.91 -1.78
CA MET A 1 -18.53 21.64 -1.04
C MET A 1 -17.25 20.87 -1.31
N ALA A 2 -16.30 20.87 -0.37
CA ALA A 2 -15.05 20.15 -0.54
C ALA A 2 -15.33 18.65 -0.35
N LEU A 3 -15.03 17.82 -1.34
CA LEU A 3 -15.12 16.37 -1.20
C LEU A 3 -14.06 15.93 -0.20
N ASN A 4 -14.48 15.47 0.98
CA ASN A 4 -13.58 14.84 1.93
C ASN A 4 -13.28 13.44 1.42
N THR A 5 -12.22 13.30 0.62
CA THR A 5 -11.85 12.06 -0.07
C THR A 5 -11.70 10.85 0.86
N ARG A 6 -11.47 11.06 2.16
CA ARG A 6 -11.45 9.98 3.16
C ARG A 6 -12.80 9.28 3.32
N ASP A 7 -13.92 10.01 3.24
CA ASP A 7 -15.24 9.46 3.58
C ASP A 7 -15.82 8.58 2.46
N GLU A 8 -15.43 8.82 1.20
CA GLU A 8 -15.88 8.01 0.05
C GLU A 8 -15.10 6.70 -0.09
N PHE A 9 -13.92 6.59 0.53
CA PHE A 9 -13.05 5.42 0.47
C PHE A 9 -12.37 5.17 1.82
N ASP A 10 -13.14 4.78 2.84
CA ASP A 10 -12.59 4.22 4.07
C ASP A 10 -12.31 2.73 3.88
N LEU A 11 -11.03 2.35 3.94
CA LEU A 11 -10.53 0.99 3.82
C LEU A 11 -10.04 0.44 5.16
N THR A 12 -10.35 1.11 6.27
CA THR A 12 -9.97 0.66 7.61
C THR A 12 -10.43 -0.77 7.85
N GLY A 13 -9.49 -1.62 8.29
CA GLY A 13 -9.73 -3.04 8.54
C GLY A 13 -9.77 -3.92 7.29
N LYS A 14 -9.53 -3.37 6.10
CA LYS A 14 -9.32 -4.15 4.86
C LYS A 14 -7.84 -4.45 4.66
N ILE A 15 -7.57 -5.55 3.97
CA ILE A 15 -6.24 -5.92 3.48
C ILE A 15 -6.29 -5.89 1.95
N CYS A 16 -5.38 -5.13 1.33
CA CYS A 16 -5.29 -4.98 -0.12
C CYS A 16 -3.99 -5.57 -0.67
N LEU A 17 -4.10 -6.50 -1.63
CA LEU A 17 -2.95 -7.05 -2.35
C LEU A 17 -2.69 -6.25 -3.63
N VAL A 18 -1.45 -5.82 -3.82
CA VAL A 18 -1.02 -5.05 -4.99
C VAL A 18 0.13 -5.78 -5.70
N THR A 19 -0.17 -6.30 -6.89
CA THR A 19 0.85 -6.82 -7.81
C THR A 19 1.59 -5.68 -8.51
N GLY A 20 2.90 -5.78 -8.63
CA GLY A 20 3.73 -4.69 -9.14
C GLY A 20 3.91 -3.52 -8.17
N GLY A 21 3.55 -3.69 -6.89
CA GLY A 21 3.48 -2.60 -5.91
C GLY A 21 4.83 -2.00 -5.46
N GLY A 22 5.96 -2.58 -5.85
CA GLY A 22 7.28 -2.11 -5.39
C GLY A 22 7.78 -0.80 -6.02
N ARG A 23 7.21 -0.34 -7.14
CA ARG A 23 7.66 0.88 -7.84
C ARG A 23 6.58 1.53 -8.71
N GLY A 24 6.85 2.74 -9.19
CA GLY A 24 6.01 3.46 -10.16
C GLY A 24 4.56 3.58 -9.69
N MET A 25 3.61 3.42 -10.61
CA MET A 25 2.18 3.52 -10.29
C MET A 25 1.71 2.51 -9.24
N GLY A 26 2.31 1.31 -9.21
CA GLY A 26 1.97 0.31 -8.19
C GLY A 26 2.30 0.80 -6.78
N ARG A 27 3.45 1.49 -6.61
CA ARG A 27 3.84 2.07 -5.32
C ARG A 27 2.92 3.22 -4.91
N GLU A 28 2.53 4.07 -5.85
CA GLU A 28 1.54 5.13 -5.57
C GLU A 28 0.18 4.55 -5.17
N MET A 29 -0.24 3.44 -5.78
CA MET A 29 -1.46 2.73 -5.38
C MET A 29 -1.36 2.20 -3.95
N VAL A 30 -0.24 1.57 -3.58
CA VAL A 30 0.01 1.10 -2.21
C VAL A 30 -0.10 2.26 -1.21
N ARG A 31 0.51 3.41 -1.51
CA ARG A 31 0.43 4.63 -0.67
C ARG A 31 -1.01 5.12 -0.52
N ALA A 32 -1.75 5.20 -1.63
CA ALA A 32 -3.14 5.63 -1.60
C ALA A 32 -3.99 4.70 -0.72
N LEU A 33 -3.90 3.39 -0.93
CA LEU A 33 -4.65 2.40 -0.15
C LEU A 33 -4.34 2.51 1.36
N ALA A 34 -3.06 2.63 1.73
CA ALA A 34 -2.65 2.79 3.12
C ALA A 34 -3.12 4.12 3.74
N ARG A 35 -3.05 5.22 2.97
CA ARG A 35 -3.58 6.55 3.37
C ARG A 35 -5.08 6.51 3.68
N HIS A 36 -5.80 5.61 3.02
CA HIS A 36 -7.22 5.33 3.22
C HIS A 36 -7.51 4.25 4.27
N GLY A 37 -6.50 3.79 5.02
CA GLY A 37 -6.66 2.92 6.19
C GLY A 37 -6.48 1.42 5.93
N ALA A 38 -6.19 1.01 4.70
CA ALA A 38 -5.93 -0.39 4.39
C ALA A 38 -4.58 -0.86 4.97
N ASP A 39 -4.54 -2.11 5.40
CA ASP A 39 -3.29 -2.86 5.45
C ASP A 39 -2.97 -3.40 4.04
N VAL A 40 -1.69 -3.58 3.71
CA VAL A 40 -1.28 -3.84 2.31
C VAL A 40 -0.35 -5.04 2.18
N ILE A 41 -0.53 -5.81 1.11
CA ILE A 41 0.38 -6.86 0.67
C ILE A 41 1.00 -6.42 -0.65
N ILE A 42 2.31 -6.29 -0.69
CA ILE A 42 3.06 -5.73 -1.81
C ILE A 42 3.81 -6.86 -2.50
N VAL A 43 3.45 -7.17 -3.74
CA VAL A 43 4.02 -8.29 -4.49
C VAL A 43 4.70 -7.80 -5.75
N SER A 44 5.95 -8.20 -6.00
CA SER A 44 6.62 -7.97 -7.28
C SER A 44 7.76 -8.95 -7.51
N ARG A 45 8.40 -8.90 -8.67
CA ARG A 45 9.58 -9.73 -8.98
C ARG A 45 10.81 -9.39 -8.14
N LYS A 46 10.94 -8.14 -7.69
CA LYS A 46 12.08 -7.68 -6.88
C LYS A 46 11.62 -7.46 -5.45
N LEU A 47 11.97 -8.38 -4.55
CA LEU A 47 11.59 -8.33 -3.14
C LEU A 47 12.08 -7.05 -2.46
N GLU A 48 13.30 -6.60 -2.77
CA GLU A 48 13.90 -5.38 -2.21
C GLU A 48 12.99 -4.16 -2.38
N ASN A 49 12.46 -3.96 -3.59
CA ASN A 49 11.52 -2.87 -3.88
C ASN A 49 10.22 -2.99 -3.08
N CYS A 50 9.77 -4.23 -2.82
CA CYS A 50 8.57 -4.48 -2.02
C CYS A 50 8.82 -4.17 -0.54
N GLU A 51 9.99 -4.52 -0.01
CA GLU A 51 10.38 -4.23 1.38
C GLU A 51 10.54 -2.74 1.62
N GLU A 52 11.18 -2.01 0.69
CA GLU A 52 11.28 -0.55 0.77
C GLU A 52 9.90 0.12 0.82
N ALA A 53 8.97 -0.34 -0.03
CA ALA A 53 7.62 0.17 -0.04
C ALA A 53 6.88 -0.22 1.25
N ALA A 54 7.04 -1.44 1.75
CA ALA A 54 6.39 -1.90 2.97
C ALA A 54 6.86 -1.11 4.20
N GLU A 55 8.17 -0.85 4.30
CA GLU A 55 8.73 -0.03 5.37
C GLU A 55 8.22 1.39 5.34
N GLU A 56 8.15 1.99 4.15
CA GLU A 56 7.53 3.29 3.96
C GLU A 56 6.09 3.32 4.49
N ILE A 57 5.30 2.28 4.18
CA ILE A 57 3.91 2.21 4.63
C ILE A 57 3.79 2.11 6.15
N ARG A 58 4.63 1.27 6.77
CA ARG A 58 4.68 1.12 8.24
C ARG A 58 5.03 2.44 8.91
N GLN A 59 6.02 3.17 8.39
CA GLN A 59 6.49 4.43 8.98
C GLN A 59 5.54 5.60 8.75
N GLN A 60 5.03 5.79 7.54
CA GLN A 60 4.25 6.98 7.18
C GLN A 60 2.77 6.88 7.58
N TYR A 61 2.17 5.70 7.49
CA TYR A 61 0.73 5.52 7.67
C TYR A 61 0.38 4.66 8.89
N GLY A 62 1.38 4.07 9.57
CA GLY A 62 1.14 3.20 10.73
C GLY A 62 0.33 1.95 10.38
N ARG A 63 0.34 1.53 9.11
CA ARG A 63 -0.42 0.37 8.60
C ARG A 63 0.45 -0.88 8.56
N LYS A 64 -0.18 -2.05 8.61
CA LYS A 64 0.55 -3.30 8.38
C LYS A 64 0.86 -3.41 6.90
N ALA A 65 2.10 -3.78 6.59
CA ALA A 65 2.55 -3.99 5.23
C ALA A 65 3.43 -5.24 5.16
N TRP A 66 3.09 -6.16 4.26
CA TRP A 66 3.86 -7.36 3.95
C TRP A 66 4.46 -7.27 2.55
N ALA A 67 5.69 -7.76 2.39
CA ALA A 67 6.39 -7.77 1.12
C ALA A 67 6.64 -9.21 0.65
N TYR A 68 6.39 -9.47 -0.64
CA TYR A 68 6.64 -10.77 -1.25
C TYR A 68 7.29 -10.65 -2.63
N GLY A 69 8.32 -11.47 -2.85
CA GLY A 69 8.89 -11.73 -4.16
C GLY A 69 8.10 -12.80 -4.90
N CYS A 70 7.68 -12.55 -6.14
CA CYS A 70 6.98 -13.54 -6.98
C CYS A 70 7.42 -13.37 -8.44
N HIS A 71 7.84 -14.49 -9.07
CA HIS A 71 8.38 -14.54 -10.43
C HIS A 71 7.35 -15.00 -11.45
#